data_AF-A0A0C2GNI3-F1
#
_entry.id   AF-A0A0C2GNI3-F1
#
_cell.length_a   1.000
_cell.length_b   1.000
_cell.length_c   1.000
_cell.angle_alpha   90.00
_cell.angle_beta   90.00
_cell.angle_gamma   90.00
#
_symmetry.space_group_name_H-M   'P 1'
#
loop_
_entity.id
_entity.type
_entity.pdbx_description
1 polymer ?
#
loop_
_entity_poly.entity_id
_entity_poly.type
_entity_poly.pdbx_seq_one_letter_code
_entity_poly.pdbx_strand_id
1 'polypeptide(L)'
;MAILKARIAAAVIYETIDMVQSLRLLPGCTVTRGTCIDKGEELSTCEGRLEFRDVHFKYPTRETPILKGLSWKAKPGETIAFVGKSGCGKSTSIALLTRLYDYTGGTVTLDGPDIRSTKLSDLRKMIGIVQQEPCLFSGTIRENIVLGRDISDEQAEEAARIANAHDFIEKLEKVSSYEADTINRDT
;
A
#
# COMPACT_ATOMS: atom_id res chain seq x y z
N MET A 1 -2.33 -36.95 25.64
CA MET A 1 -1.77 -36.46 24.36
C MET A 1 -2.58 -35.32 23.72
N ALA A 2 -3.92 -35.35 23.69
CA ALA A 2 -4.73 -34.30 23.06
C ALA A 2 -4.57 -32.90 23.69
N ILE A 3 -4.57 -32.81 25.02
CA ILE A 3 -4.43 -31.52 25.74
C ILE A 3 -3.08 -30.85 25.47
N LEU A 4 -1.99 -31.63 25.37
CA LEU A 4 -0.67 -31.08 25.07
C LEU A 4 -0.60 -30.51 23.65
N LYS A 5 -1.14 -31.23 22.65
CA LYS A 5 -1.24 -30.74 21.27
C LYS A 5 -2.07 -29.46 21.18
N ALA A 6 -3.20 -29.40 21.90
CA ALA A 6 -4.04 -28.20 21.95
C ALA A 6 -3.29 -26.99 22.55
N ARG A 7 -2.50 -27.19 23.61
CA ARG A 7 -1.69 -26.12 24.21
C ARG A 7 -0.60 -25.60 23.29
N ILE A 8 0.07 -26.49 22.55
CA ILE A 8 1.09 -26.10 21.56
C ILE A 8 0.44 -25.30 20.42
N ALA A 9 -0.70 -25.77 19.89
CA ALA A 9 -1.44 -25.04 18.87
C ALA A 9 -1.90 -23.66 19.34
N ALA A 10 -2.42 -23.57 20.57
CA ALA A 10 -2.82 -22.31 21.18
C ALA A 10 -1.64 -21.33 21.31
N ALA A 11 -0.44 -21.81 21.69
CA ALA A 11 0.75 -20.97 21.80
C ALA A 11 1.11 -20.28 20.47
N VAL A 12 1.06 -21.01 19.35
CA VAL A 12 1.33 -20.45 18.01
C VAL A 12 0.27 -19.41 17.60
N ILE A 13 -0.99 -19.67 17.94
CA ILE A 13 -2.08 -18.72 17.70
C ILE A 13 -1.85 -17.44 18.51
N TYR A 14 -1.56 -17.56 19.82
CA TYR A 14 -1.29 -16.40 20.67
C TYR A 14 -0.04 -15.65 20.24
N GLU A 15 1.01 -16.32 19.80
CA GLU A 15 2.20 -15.68 19.23
C GLU A 15 1.86 -14.83 18.00
N THR A 16 0.95 -15.31 17.15
CA THR A 16 0.47 -14.56 15.97
C THR A 16 -0.40 -13.37 16.36
N ILE A 17 -1.30 -13.55 17.34
CA ILE A 17 -2.18 -12.48 17.84
C ILE A 17 -1.36 -11.38 18.53
N ASP A 18 -0.35 -11.78 19.29
CA ASP A 18 0.52 -10.87 20.03
C ASP A 18 1.59 -10.20 19.15
N MET A 19 1.67 -10.54 17.84
CA MET A 19 2.55 -9.84 16.91
C MET A 19 2.19 -8.36 16.81
N VAL A 20 3.18 -7.51 17.12
CA VAL A 20 3.05 -6.06 17.03
C VAL A 20 3.39 -5.60 15.61
N GLN A 21 2.43 -4.95 14.94
CA GLN A 21 2.67 -4.30 13.66
C GLN A 21 3.43 -2.98 13.86
N SER A 22 4.75 -3.01 13.67
CA SER A 22 5.64 -1.86 13.87
C SER A 22 5.24 -0.63 13.03
N LEU A 23 4.76 -0.83 11.81
CA LEU A 23 4.34 0.27 10.91
C LEU A 23 3.15 1.09 11.41
N ARG A 24 2.28 0.49 12.23
CA ARG A 24 1.12 1.19 12.82
C ARG A 24 1.48 2.00 14.06
N LEU A 25 2.73 1.94 14.49
CA LEU A 25 3.21 2.67 15.64
C LEU A 25 3.88 3.95 15.19
N LEU A 26 3.56 5.02 15.90
CA LEU A 26 4.35 6.24 15.81
C LEU A 26 5.80 5.95 16.27
N PRO A 27 6.80 6.64 15.69
CA PRO A 27 8.17 6.58 16.19
C PRO A 27 8.21 6.83 17.71
N GLY A 28 8.79 5.89 18.47
CA GLY A 28 8.89 5.97 19.94
C GLY A 28 7.70 5.40 20.73
N CYS A 29 6.65 4.90 20.06
CA CYS A 29 5.52 4.27 20.74
C CYS A 29 5.80 2.78 20.99
N THR A 30 5.74 2.33 22.25
CA THR A 30 5.85 0.91 22.62
C THR A 30 4.47 0.32 22.88
N VAL A 31 4.16 -0.82 22.24
CA VAL A 31 2.88 -1.52 22.47
C VAL A 31 2.97 -2.31 23.76
N THR A 32 2.19 -1.89 24.76
CA THR A 32 1.91 -2.67 25.95
C THR A 32 0.59 -3.40 25.70
N ARG A 33 0.66 -4.67 25.27
CA ARG A 33 -0.44 -5.64 25.10
C ARG A 33 -1.80 -5.08 24.65
N GLY A 34 -2.18 -5.41 23.41
CA GLY A 34 -3.54 -5.23 22.91
C GLY A 34 -3.76 -3.92 22.16
N THR A 35 -4.21 -4.06 20.90
CA THR A 35 -4.64 -3.02 19.96
C THR A 35 -3.64 -1.88 19.70
N CYS A 36 -2.92 -1.96 18.57
CA CYS A 36 -2.27 -0.80 17.98
C CYS A 36 -3.33 0.11 17.35
N ILE A 37 -3.78 1.11 18.10
CA ILE A 37 -4.59 2.21 17.55
C ILE A 37 -3.62 3.07 16.73
N ASP A 38 -3.96 3.30 15.46
CA ASP A 38 -3.23 4.20 14.56
C ASP A 38 -3.35 5.63 15.11
N LYS A 39 -2.39 6.05 15.94
CA LYS A 39 -2.37 7.35 16.65
C LYS A 39 -1.76 8.47 15.81
N GLY A 40 -1.72 8.32 14.50
CA GLY A 40 -1.20 9.37 13.61
C GLY A 40 -2.13 10.57 13.49
N GLU A 41 -1.56 11.69 13.07
CA GLU A 41 -2.29 12.90 12.68
C GLU A 41 -3.24 12.56 11.52
N GLU A 42 -4.48 13.02 11.63
CA GLU A 42 -5.48 12.84 10.57
C GLU A 42 -5.14 13.72 9.37
N LEU A 43 -5.21 13.12 8.17
CA LEU A 43 -4.95 13.82 6.91
C LEU A 43 -6.24 13.94 6.11
N SER A 44 -6.91 15.09 6.23
CA SER A 44 -8.19 15.36 5.55
C SER A 44 -8.00 15.90 4.12
N THR A 45 -6.91 16.62 3.87
CA THR A 45 -6.58 17.24 2.58
C THR A 45 -5.15 16.92 2.19
N CYS A 46 -4.89 16.80 0.89
CA CYS A 46 -3.56 16.56 0.33
C CYS A 46 -3.34 17.50 -0.86
N GLU A 47 -2.37 18.41 -0.77
CA GLU A 47 -1.93 19.24 -1.90
C GLU A 47 -0.95 18.47 -2.80
N GLY A 48 -0.24 17.47 -2.24
CA GLY A 48 0.69 16.62 -2.98
C GLY A 48 2.11 17.18 -3.07
N ARG A 49 2.52 18.06 -2.14
CA ARG A 49 3.91 18.47 -2.00
C ARG A 49 4.70 17.37 -1.31
N LEU A 50 5.59 16.72 -2.05
CA LEU A 50 6.38 15.59 -1.54
C LEU A 50 7.86 15.95 -1.45
N GLU A 51 8.51 15.56 -0.37
CA GLU A 51 9.95 15.79 -0.20
C GLU A 51 10.64 14.59 0.45
N PHE A 52 11.71 14.13 -0.18
CA PHE A 52 12.69 13.20 0.38
C PHE A 52 13.93 14.03 0.75
N ARG A 53 14.35 13.97 2.01
CA ARG A 53 15.57 14.63 2.50
C ARG A 53 16.51 13.61 3.12
N ASP A 54 17.66 13.43 2.48
CA ASP A 54 18.74 12.54 2.89
C ASP A 54 18.24 11.15 3.30
N VAL A 55 17.40 10.53 2.47
CA VAL A 55 16.71 9.29 2.83
C VAL A 55 17.65 8.10 2.69
N HIS A 56 17.81 7.36 3.79
CA HIS A 56 18.56 6.10 3.85
C HIS A 56 17.61 4.93 4.09
N PHE A 57 17.84 3.81 3.42
CA PHE A 57 17.02 2.62 3.61
C PHE A 57 17.74 1.32 3.25
N LYS A 58 17.43 0.28 4.02
CA LYS A 58 17.89 -1.10 3.88
C LYS A 58 16.73 -2.03 4.21
N TYR A 59 16.51 -3.08 3.40
CA TYR A 59 15.48 -4.08 3.71
C TYR A 59 15.89 -4.92 4.93
N PRO A 60 14.97 -5.29 5.84
CA PRO A 60 15.30 -6.07 7.04
C PRO A 60 15.98 -7.41 6.75
N THR A 61 15.72 -8.00 5.58
CA THR A 61 16.25 -9.31 5.17
C THR A 61 17.57 -9.24 4.42
N ARG A 62 18.13 -8.05 4.18
CA ARG A 62 19.35 -7.87 3.37
C ARG A 62 20.31 -6.93 4.04
N GLU A 63 21.60 -7.26 4.05
CA GLU A 63 22.64 -6.41 4.65
C GLU A 63 22.94 -5.13 3.85
N THR A 64 22.77 -5.17 2.54
CA THR A 64 23.16 -4.06 1.65
C THR A 64 22.13 -2.92 1.66
N PRO A 65 22.55 -1.66 1.90
CA PRO A 65 21.66 -0.51 1.79
C PRO A 65 21.24 -0.25 0.35
N ILE A 66 19.95 0.06 0.16
CA ILE A 66 19.33 0.34 -1.14
C ILE A 66 19.36 1.84 -1.43
N LEU A 67 18.89 2.66 -0.47
CA LEU A 67 18.96 4.12 -0.56
C LEU A 67 20.06 4.62 0.36
N LYS A 68 20.90 5.52 -0.14
CA LYS A 68 22.12 6.01 0.53
C LYS A 68 22.15 7.55 0.55
N GLY A 69 21.08 8.17 1.03
CA GLY A 69 20.94 9.64 1.09
C GLY A 69 20.17 10.22 -0.09
N LEU A 70 19.08 9.57 -0.49
CA LEU A 70 18.24 10.03 -1.60
C LEU A 70 17.51 11.33 -1.22
N SER A 71 17.69 12.39 -2.01
CA SER A 71 17.02 13.68 -1.81
C SER A 71 16.38 14.18 -3.09
N TRP A 72 15.09 14.55 -3.04
CA TRP A 72 14.34 15.14 -4.14
C TRP A 72 13.03 15.74 -3.61
N LYS A 73 12.39 16.59 -4.42
CA LYS A 73 11.11 17.23 -4.10
C LYS A 73 10.20 17.23 -5.31
N ALA A 74 8.90 17.06 -5.08
CA ALA A 74 7.83 17.26 -6.05
C ALA A 74 6.93 18.39 -5.57
N LYS A 75 6.60 19.32 -6.47
CA LYS A 75 5.55 20.29 -6.25
C LYS A 75 4.18 19.67 -6.58
N PRO A 76 3.09 20.20 -6.00
CA PRO A 76 1.73 19.86 -6.42
C PRO A 76 1.57 19.91 -7.95
N GLY A 77 1.03 18.83 -8.53
CA GLY A 77 0.82 18.70 -9.98
C GLY A 77 2.07 18.37 -10.81
N GLU A 78 3.24 18.23 -10.19
CA GLU A 78 4.47 17.89 -10.89
C GLU A 78 4.57 16.39 -11.17
N THR A 79 4.99 16.03 -12.39
CA THR A 79 5.28 14.64 -12.76
C THR A 79 6.78 14.38 -12.64
N ILE A 80 7.15 13.41 -11.78
CA ILE A 80 8.55 12.99 -11.60
C ILE A 80 8.76 11.60 -12.17
N ALA A 81 9.78 11.44 -13.00
CA ALA A 81 10.20 10.17 -13.55
C ALA A 81 11.47 9.65 -12.85
N PHE A 82 11.39 8.43 -12.31
CA PHE A 82 12.55 7.71 -11.77
C PHE A 82 13.18 6.86 -12.87
N VAL A 83 14.38 7.23 -13.32
CA VAL A 83 15.11 6.49 -14.36
C VAL A 83 16.40 5.93 -13.79
N GLY A 84 16.70 4.67 -14.13
CA GLY A 84 17.92 4.01 -13.68
C GLY A 84 17.88 2.50 -13.88
N LYS A 85 19.03 1.84 -13.67
CA LYS A 85 19.16 0.38 -13.82
C LYS A 85 18.19 -0.39 -12.92
N SER A 86 17.89 -1.63 -13.29
CA SER A 86 17.14 -2.52 -12.39
C SER A 86 17.85 -2.64 -11.04
N GLY A 87 17.08 -2.66 -9.95
CA GLY A 87 17.62 -2.75 -8.58
C GLY A 87 18.18 -1.46 -7.98
N CYS A 88 18.14 -0.31 -8.67
CA CYS A 88 18.65 0.96 -8.11
C CYS A 88 17.74 1.64 -7.06
N GLY A 89 16.65 0.99 -6.64
CA GLY A 89 15.77 1.50 -5.58
C GLY A 89 14.54 2.29 -6.04
N LYS A 90 14.17 2.30 -7.34
CA LYS A 90 12.97 3.01 -7.84
C LYS A 90 11.68 2.55 -7.15
N SER A 91 11.40 1.25 -7.21
CA SER A 91 10.22 0.66 -6.56
C SER A 91 10.32 0.76 -5.03
N THR A 92 11.54 0.80 -4.49
CA THR A 92 11.78 1.01 -3.06
C THR A 92 11.35 2.42 -2.63
N SER A 93 11.61 3.46 -3.42
CA SER A 93 11.11 4.82 -3.13
C SER A 93 9.59 4.87 -3.04
N ILE A 94 8.89 4.17 -3.94
CA ILE A 94 7.42 4.04 -3.92
C ILE A 94 6.95 3.28 -2.67
N ALA A 95 7.67 2.21 -2.29
CA ALA A 95 7.36 1.43 -1.09
C ALA A 95 7.52 2.24 0.22
N LEU A 96 8.50 3.15 0.27
CA LEU A 96 8.67 4.05 1.42
C LEU A 96 7.58 5.12 1.48
N LEU A 97 7.25 5.71 0.32
CA LEU A 97 6.18 6.72 0.22
C LEU A 97 4.83 6.18 0.73
N THR A 98 4.55 4.91 0.45
CA THR A 98 3.30 4.22 0.81
C THR A 98 3.36 3.55 2.18
N ARG A 99 4.47 3.75 2.89
CA ARG A 99 4.81 3.13 4.17
C ARG A 99 4.55 1.63 4.18
N LEU A 100 4.95 0.95 3.11
CA LEU A 100 5.15 -0.51 3.13
C LEU A 100 6.39 -0.86 3.95
N TYR A 101 7.36 0.05 4.00
CA TYR A 101 8.50 0.04 4.89
C TYR A 101 8.72 1.45 5.42
N ASP A 102 9.20 1.56 6.66
CA ASP A 102 9.74 2.83 7.17
C ASP A 102 11.21 2.97 6.77
N TYR A 103 11.63 4.19 6.49
CA TYR A 103 13.02 4.50 6.15
C TYR A 103 13.92 4.49 7.39
N THR A 104 15.20 4.18 7.21
CA THR A 104 16.17 4.01 8.32
C THR A 104 16.92 5.29 8.69
N GLY A 105 16.86 6.33 7.84
CA GLY A 105 17.45 7.64 8.08
C GLY A 105 16.90 8.69 7.13
N GLY A 106 17.12 9.96 7.46
CA GLY A 106 16.53 11.10 6.72
C GLY A 106 15.07 11.35 7.09
N THR A 107 14.34 12.03 6.20
CA THR A 107 12.90 12.27 6.34
C THR A 107 12.18 12.21 5.00
N VAL A 108 10.95 11.67 5.00
CA VAL A 108 10.00 11.80 3.89
C VAL A 108 8.78 12.57 4.38
N THR A 109 8.41 13.65 3.69
CA THR A 109 7.29 14.50 4.11
C THR A 109 6.25 14.67 3.01
N LEU A 110 4.98 14.64 3.38
CA LEU A 110 3.85 14.97 2.52
C LEU A 110 3.17 16.22 3.09
N ASP A 111 3.13 17.29 2.30
CA ASP A 111 2.57 18.60 2.68
C ASP A 111 3.19 19.25 3.94
N GLY A 112 4.41 18.83 4.31
CA GLY A 112 5.19 19.38 5.41
C GLY A 112 5.49 18.35 6.52
N PRO A 113 4.48 17.72 7.13
CA PRO A 113 4.67 16.68 8.14
C PRO A 113 5.39 15.44 7.60
N ASP A 114 6.11 14.74 8.48
CA ASP A 114 6.69 13.44 8.18
C ASP A 114 5.57 12.41 7.95
N ILE A 115 5.66 11.63 6.89
CA ILE A 115 4.65 10.59 6.59
C ILE A 115 4.50 9.57 7.73
N ARG A 116 5.49 9.44 8.61
CA ARG A 116 5.45 8.58 9.81
C ARG A 116 4.58 9.14 10.93
N SER A 117 4.34 10.46 10.97
CA SER A 117 3.40 11.07 11.94
C SER A 117 1.95 10.99 11.47
N THR A 118 1.71 10.78 10.18
CA THR A 118 0.37 10.66 9.60
C THR A 118 -0.25 9.29 9.87
N LYS A 119 -1.57 9.27 10.10
CA LYS A 119 -2.36 8.05 10.17
C LYS A 119 -2.21 7.25 8.87
N LEU A 120 -1.81 5.98 9.00
CA LEU A 120 -1.43 5.15 7.86
C LEU A 120 -2.60 4.91 6.90
N SER A 121 -3.83 4.80 7.43
CA SER A 121 -5.04 4.67 6.61
C SER A 121 -5.28 5.89 5.72
N ASP A 122 -5.01 7.08 6.23
CA ASP A 122 -5.35 8.32 5.55
C ASP A 122 -4.28 8.64 4.50
N LEU A 123 -3.00 8.42 4.83
CA LEU A 123 -1.91 8.48 3.85
C LEU A 123 -2.19 7.61 2.63
N ARG A 124 -2.60 6.35 2.84
CA ARG A 124 -2.86 5.40 1.74
C ARG A 124 -4.13 5.72 0.94
N LYS A 125 -5.12 6.40 1.52
CA LYS A 125 -6.30 6.87 0.78
C LYS A 125 -5.97 7.99 -0.21
N MET A 126 -4.94 8.79 0.09
CA MET A 126 -4.50 9.91 -0.76
C MET A 126 -3.58 9.47 -1.90
N ILE A 127 -3.07 8.23 -1.90
CA ILE A 127 -2.09 7.74 -2.87
C ILE A 127 -2.70 6.62 -3.71
N GLY A 128 -2.82 6.84 -5.02
CA GLY A 128 -3.07 5.78 -6.00
C GLY A 128 -1.77 5.11 -6.45
N ILE A 129 -1.76 3.78 -6.56
CA ILE A 129 -0.61 3.00 -7.03
C ILE A 129 -1.05 2.10 -8.18
N VAL A 130 -0.29 2.13 -9.27
CA VAL A 130 -0.36 1.11 -10.32
C VAL A 130 0.91 0.27 -10.23
N GLN A 131 0.76 -1.01 -9.93
CA GLN A 131 1.89 -1.94 -9.81
C GLN A 131 2.35 -2.42 -11.18
N GLN A 132 3.64 -2.77 -11.28
CA GLN A 132 4.20 -3.34 -12.51
C GLN A 132 3.51 -4.66 -12.89
N GLU A 133 3.19 -5.49 -11.90
CA GLU A 133 2.38 -6.70 -12.04
C GLU A 133 1.09 -6.47 -11.23
N PRO A 134 -0.02 -6.06 -11.88
CA PRO A 134 -1.27 -5.80 -11.18
C PRO A 134 -1.85 -7.11 -10.62
N CYS A 135 -2.39 -7.04 -9.40
CA CYS A 135 -3.04 -8.16 -8.74
C CYS A 135 -4.57 -8.05 -8.89
N LEU A 136 -5.21 -9.10 -9.40
CA LEU A 136 -6.66 -9.25 -9.43
C LEU A 136 -7.09 -10.27 -8.38
N PHE A 137 -8.17 -9.98 -7.67
CA PHE A 137 -8.76 -10.87 -6.69
C PHE A 137 -9.82 -11.75 -7.34
N SER A 138 -9.95 -13.00 -6.86
CA SER A 138 -11.01 -13.90 -7.32
C SER A 138 -12.37 -13.28 -7.02
N GLY A 139 -13.11 -12.97 -8.07
CA GLY A 139 -14.34 -12.20 -8.00
C GLY A 139 -14.66 -11.58 -9.36
N THR A 140 -15.64 -10.71 -9.41
CA THR A 140 -16.07 -10.06 -10.65
C THR A 140 -15.15 -8.89 -11.02
N ILE A 141 -15.23 -8.46 -12.29
CA ILE A 141 -14.54 -7.24 -12.75
C ILE A 141 -15.02 -6.04 -11.94
N ARG A 142 -16.33 -5.94 -11.70
CA ARG A 142 -16.92 -4.91 -10.82
C ARG A 142 -16.27 -4.91 -9.45
N GLU A 143 -16.19 -6.07 -8.78
CA GLU A 143 -15.59 -6.21 -7.45
C GLU A 143 -14.13 -5.75 -7.41
N ASN A 144 -13.37 -5.99 -8.48
CA ASN A 144 -11.99 -5.54 -8.59
C ASN A 144 -11.87 -4.02 -8.85
N ILE A 145 -12.77 -3.43 -9.65
CA ILE A 145 -12.78 -1.98 -9.93
C ILE A 145 -13.13 -1.17 -8.67
N VAL A 146 -14.14 -1.59 -7.92
CA VAL A 146 -14.60 -0.89 -6.71
C VAL A 146 -13.72 -1.22 -5.49
N LEU A 147 -12.67 -2.03 -5.66
CA LEU A 147 -11.85 -2.45 -4.54
C LEU A 147 -11.21 -1.24 -3.84
N GLY A 148 -11.55 -1.07 -2.56
CA GLY A 148 -11.04 0.01 -1.72
C GLY A 148 -11.82 1.34 -1.82
N ARG A 149 -12.89 1.41 -2.63
CA ARG A 149 -13.82 2.55 -2.65
C ARG A 149 -15.24 2.10 -2.93
N ASP A 150 -16.17 2.52 -2.08
CA ASP A 150 -17.60 2.33 -2.32
C ASP A 150 -18.09 3.38 -3.32
N ILE A 151 -18.28 2.97 -4.58
CA ILE A 151 -18.68 3.83 -5.71
C ILE A 151 -19.86 3.20 -6.45
N SER A 152 -20.64 4.03 -7.15
CA SER A 152 -21.78 3.55 -7.94
C SER A 152 -21.33 2.81 -9.21
N ASP A 153 -22.25 2.07 -9.82
CA ASP A 153 -21.97 1.33 -11.06
C ASP A 153 -21.60 2.27 -12.21
N GLU A 154 -22.25 3.44 -12.28
CA GLU A 154 -21.94 4.46 -13.28
C GLU A 154 -20.53 5.02 -13.10
N GLN A 155 -20.07 5.19 -11.85
CA GLN A 155 -18.71 5.63 -11.55
C GLN A 155 -17.69 4.54 -11.88
N ALA A 156 -18.02 3.27 -11.65
CA ALA A 156 -17.17 2.15 -12.00
C ALA A 156 -17.01 2.01 -13.52
N GLU A 157 -18.09 2.15 -14.29
CA GLU A 157 -18.03 2.18 -15.75
C GLU A 157 -17.21 3.35 -16.27
N GLU A 158 -17.38 4.54 -15.69
CA GLU A 158 -16.63 5.72 -16.09
C GLU A 158 -15.13 5.55 -15.80
N ALA A 159 -14.77 4.99 -14.64
CA ALA A 159 -13.38 4.63 -14.34
C ALA A 159 -12.82 3.64 -15.37
N ALA A 160 -13.62 2.65 -15.79
CA ALA A 160 -13.23 1.71 -16.83
C ALA A 160 -13.06 2.38 -18.21
N ARG A 161 -13.87 3.39 -18.56
CA ARG A 161 -13.71 4.17 -19.79
C ARG A 161 -12.43 4.99 -19.77
N ILE A 162 -12.16 5.71 -18.68
CA ILE A 162 -10.92 6.48 -18.49
C ILE A 162 -9.68 5.58 -18.58
N ALA A 163 -9.77 4.35 -18.07
CA ALA A 163 -8.71 3.36 -18.14
C ALA A 163 -8.59 2.64 -19.50
N ASN A 164 -9.45 2.96 -20.48
CA ASN A 164 -9.59 2.24 -21.77
C ASN A 164 -9.87 0.73 -21.60
N ALA A 165 -10.53 0.34 -20.51
CA ALA A 165 -10.89 -1.05 -20.21
C ALA A 165 -12.34 -1.37 -20.62
N HIS A 166 -13.22 -0.37 -20.68
CA HIS A 166 -14.66 -0.54 -20.93
C HIS A 166 -14.95 -1.41 -22.17
N ASP A 167 -14.39 -1.05 -23.34
CA ASP A 167 -14.62 -1.76 -24.60
C ASP A 167 -14.14 -3.21 -24.58
N PHE A 168 -13.10 -3.52 -23.79
CA PHE A 168 -12.62 -4.88 -23.61
C PHE A 168 -13.56 -5.68 -22.69
N ILE A 169 -14.03 -5.06 -21.61
CA ILE A 169 -14.96 -5.68 -20.65
C ILE A 169 -16.27 -6.02 -21.36
N GLU A 170 -16.83 -5.10 -22.16
CA GLU A 170 -18.08 -5.33 -22.89
C GLU A 170 -18.01 -6.49 -23.90
N LYS A 171 -16.82 -6.81 -24.41
CA LYS A 171 -16.62 -7.91 -25.36
C LYS A 171 -16.54 -9.29 -24.69
N LEU A 172 -16.51 -9.38 -23.37
CA LEU A 172 -16.49 -10.65 -22.66
C LEU A 172 -17.86 -11.34 -22.78
N GLU A 173 -17.87 -12.60 -23.22
CA GLU A 173 -19.09 -13.39 -23.49
C GLU A 173 -19.83 -13.85 -22.21
N LYS A 174 -20.33 -12.91 -21.39
CA LYS A 174 -21.16 -13.21 -20.21
C LYS A 174 -22.40 -12.30 -20.14
N VAL A 175 -23.44 -12.78 -19.44
CA VAL A 175 -24.81 -12.20 -19.34
C VAL A 175 -24.84 -10.76 -18.77
N SER A 176 -23.80 -10.36 -18.03
CA SER A 176 -23.47 -8.98 -17.69
C SER A 176 -21.95 -8.86 -17.68
N SER A 177 -21.39 -7.99 -18.53
CA SER A 177 -19.95 -7.91 -18.81
C SER A 177 -19.10 -7.60 -17.58
N TYR A 178 -19.61 -6.77 -16.66
CA TYR A 178 -18.93 -6.41 -15.41
C TYR A 178 -19.04 -7.48 -14.30
N GLU A 179 -19.98 -8.41 -14.43
CA GLU A 179 -20.13 -9.56 -13.53
C GLU A 179 -19.25 -10.75 -13.98
N ALA A 180 -18.42 -10.58 -15.00
CA ALA A 180 -17.49 -11.60 -15.42
C ALA A 180 -16.41 -11.84 -14.36
N ASP A 181 -16.18 -13.12 -14.03
CA ASP A 181 -15.06 -13.53 -13.17
C ASP A 181 -13.71 -13.13 -13.76
N THR A 182 -12.84 -12.58 -12.91
CA THR A 182 -11.47 -12.13 -13.25
C THR A 182 -10.43 -13.24 -13.25
N ILE A 183 -10.67 -14.33 -12.51
CA ILE A 183 -9.80 -15.50 -12.45
C ILE A 183 -10.59 -16.69 -12.94
N ASN A 184 -10.15 -17.30 -14.06
CA ASN A 184 -10.69 -18.57 -14.51
C ASN A 184 -10.49 -19.60 -13.41
N ARG A 185 -11.58 -20.24 -12.96
CA ARG A 185 -11.53 -21.37 -12.02
C ARG A 185 -10.96 -22.65 -12.65
N ASP A 186 -10.62 -22.60 -13.94
CA ASP A 186 -10.09 -23.72 -14.72
C ASP A 186 -8.56 -23.56 -14.95
N THR A 187 -7.78 -23.73 -13.89
CA THR A 187 -6.35 -24.13 -13.94
C THR A 187 -6.01 -24.98 -12.74
#